data_AF-A0A4Y9XT12-F1
#
_entry.id   AF-A0A4Y9XT12-F1
#
_cell.length_a   1.000
_cell.length_b   1.000
_cell.length_c   1.000
_cell.angle_alpha   90.00
_cell.angle_beta   90.00
_cell.angle_gamma   90.00
#
_symmetry.space_group_name_H-M   'P 1'
#
loop_
_entity.id
_entity.type
_entity.pdbx_description
1 polymer ?
#
loop_
_entity_poly.entity_id
_entity_poly.type
_entity_poly.pdbx_seq_one_letter_code
_entity_poly.pdbx_strand_id
1 'polypeptide(L)'
;LGGFMSALFTVAPLSLFAQNNGVIAVTRCANRNAGRWCCFFLILFGVLGKISGVFLAIPNPVLGGVTTFLFASVAVSGARVLAYNRFTRRDRFVLAAALSFGLGDILVSDFLTYLFAGVRTTNKGLQGFLDSITIVLSTPFLIAGLIAVFLNLILPQEEDPNGDDDDVVERGVEREIVDVETIERGHDKKL
;
A
#
# COMPACT_ATOMS: atom_id res chain seq x y z
N LEU A 1 -8.74 -15.13 -1.08
CA LEU A 1 -9.29 -15.91 -2.21
C LEU A 1 -8.96 -15.29 -3.57
N GLY A 2 -9.29 -14.02 -3.81
CA GLY A 2 -9.01 -13.34 -5.10
C GLY A 2 -7.55 -13.36 -5.52
N GLY A 3 -6.60 -13.08 -4.62
CA GLY A 3 -5.16 -13.15 -4.92
C GLY A 3 -4.65 -14.55 -5.28
N PHE A 4 -5.18 -15.61 -4.63
CA PHE A 4 -4.84 -16.99 -4.95
C PHE A 4 -5.35 -17.39 -6.35
N MET A 5 -6.58 -17.02 -6.68
CA MET A 5 -7.13 -17.21 -8.02
C MET A 5 -6.32 -16.42 -9.06
N SER A 6 -5.99 -15.15 -8.78
CA SER A 6 -5.14 -14.32 -9.67
C SER A 6 -3.82 -14.99 -10.01
N ALA A 7 -3.13 -15.52 -9.00
CA ALA A 7 -1.86 -16.22 -9.17
C ALA A 7 -1.99 -17.48 -10.04
N LEU A 8 -3.10 -18.23 -9.91
CA LEU A 8 -3.39 -19.38 -10.76
C LEU A 8 -3.58 -18.97 -12.24
N PHE A 9 -4.10 -17.77 -12.49
CA PHE A 9 -4.24 -17.18 -13.81
C PHE A 9 -3.01 -16.36 -14.25
N THR A 10 -1.84 -16.57 -13.63
CA THR A 10 -0.54 -15.91 -13.94
C THR A 10 -0.53 -14.39 -13.73
N VAL A 11 -1.47 -13.87 -12.94
CA VAL A 11 -1.55 -12.44 -12.59
C VAL A 11 -1.00 -12.23 -11.19
N ALA A 12 -0.30 -11.11 -10.98
CA ALA A 12 0.21 -10.71 -9.67
C ALA A 12 -0.91 -10.64 -8.61
N PRO A 13 -0.57 -10.67 -7.31
CA PRO A 13 -1.55 -10.49 -6.25
C PRO A 13 -2.34 -9.18 -6.42
N LEU A 14 -3.66 -9.28 -6.36
CA LEU A 14 -4.57 -8.15 -6.53
C LEU A 14 -4.75 -7.41 -5.19
N SER A 15 -4.82 -6.08 -5.25
CA SER A 15 -5.18 -5.21 -4.13
C SER A 15 -6.46 -4.43 -4.46
N LEU A 16 -7.11 -3.88 -3.42
CA LEU A 16 -8.32 -3.08 -3.57
C LEU A 16 -7.99 -1.69 -4.10
N PHE A 17 -8.73 -1.23 -5.12
CA PHE A 17 -8.59 0.11 -5.66
C PHE A 17 -9.39 1.13 -4.84
N ALA A 18 -8.70 1.90 -3.99
CA ALA A 18 -9.33 2.94 -3.17
C ALA A 18 -9.93 4.11 -3.99
N GLN A 19 -9.56 4.24 -5.28
CA GLN A 19 -10.04 5.30 -6.17
C GLN A 19 -11.55 5.24 -6.43
N ASN A 20 -12.16 4.06 -6.31
CA ASN A 20 -13.59 3.87 -6.54
C ASN A 20 -14.45 4.64 -5.53
N ASN A 21 -13.96 4.81 -4.29
CA ASN A 21 -14.65 5.54 -3.24
C ASN A 21 -14.80 7.03 -3.59
N GLY A 22 -13.80 7.62 -4.27
CA GLY A 22 -13.85 9.00 -4.74
C GLY A 22 -14.92 9.21 -5.82
N VAL A 23 -15.05 8.28 -6.76
CA VAL A 23 -16.09 8.33 -7.81
C VAL A 23 -17.49 8.23 -7.19
N ILE A 24 -17.66 7.33 -6.21
CA ILE A 24 -18.93 7.17 -5.49
C ILE A 24 -19.29 8.44 -4.72
N ALA A 25 -18.33 9.09 -4.08
CA ALA A 25 -18.57 10.35 -3.34
C ALA A 25 -19.08 11.48 -4.26
N VAL A 26 -18.55 11.59 -5.48
CA VAL A 26 -18.98 12.62 -6.45
C VAL A 26 -20.31 12.27 -7.11
N THR A 27 -20.46 11.01 -7.55
CA THR A 27 -21.67 10.56 -8.27
C THR A 27 -22.85 10.28 -7.34
N ARG A 28 -22.60 10.17 -6.03
CA ARG A 28 -23.55 9.72 -5.01
C ARG A 28 -24.29 8.44 -5.42
N CYS A 29 -23.62 7.55 -6.14
CA CYS A 29 -24.22 6.31 -6.64
C CYS A 29 -23.35 5.11 -6.23
N ALA A 30 -23.71 4.48 -5.11
CA ALA A 30 -23.06 3.27 -4.59
C ALA A 30 -23.84 1.99 -4.93
N ASN A 31 -24.34 1.89 -6.16
CA ASN A 31 -25.16 0.74 -6.55
C ASN A 31 -24.26 -0.47 -6.89
N ARG A 32 -24.51 -1.62 -6.26
CA ARG A 32 -23.81 -2.90 -6.57
C ARG A 32 -23.93 -3.30 -8.03
N ASN A 33 -25.04 -2.94 -8.69
CA ASN A 33 -25.24 -3.20 -10.11
C ASN A 33 -24.24 -2.42 -10.98
N ALA A 34 -23.86 -1.19 -10.61
CA ALA A 34 -22.84 -0.43 -11.33
C ALA A 34 -21.48 -1.14 -11.28
N GLY A 35 -21.13 -1.71 -10.13
CA GLY A 35 -19.93 -2.55 -9.97
C GLY A 35 -19.97 -3.81 -10.84
N ARG A 36 -21.11 -4.50 -10.91
CA ARG A 36 -21.28 -5.69 -11.78
C ARG A 36 -21.11 -5.35 -13.26
N TRP A 37 -21.69 -4.25 -13.73
CA TRP A 37 -21.50 -3.76 -15.10
C TRP A 37 -20.05 -3.38 -15.37
N CYS A 38 -19.36 -2.75 -14.42
CA CYS A 38 -17.93 -2.48 -14.51
C CYS A 38 -17.11 -3.77 -14.71
N CYS A 39 -17.34 -4.80 -13.88
CA CYS A 39 -16.68 -6.09 -14.04
C CYS A 39 -16.96 -6.73 -15.42
N PHE A 40 -18.21 -6.65 -15.90
CA PHE A 40 -18.57 -7.13 -17.23
C PHE A 40 -17.78 -6.43 -18.33
N PHE A 41 -17.68 -5.09 -18.28
CA PHE A 41 -16.88 -4.32 -19.25
C PHE A 41 -15.39 -4.64 -19.17
N LEU A 42 -14.83 -4.83 -17.97
CA LEU A 42 -13.42 -5.23 -17.80
C LEU A 42 -13.13 -6.59 -18.44
N ILE A 43 -14.00 -7.57 -18.25
CA ILE A 43 -13.88 -8.89 -18.90
C ILE A 43 -14.02 -8.73 -20.42
N LEU A 44 -15.02 -7.98 -20.87
CA LEU A 44 -15.25 -7.74 -22.30
C LEU A 44 -14.04 -7.09 -22.98
N PHE A 45 -13.47 -6.05 -22.38
CA PHE A 45 -12.28 -5.37 -22.91
C PHE A 45 -11.02 -6.23 -22.79
N GLY A 46 -10.92 -7.10 -21.78
CA GLY A 46 -9.84 -8.07 -21.66
C GLY A 46 -9.86 -9.16 -22.75
N VAL A 47 -11.04 -9.62 -23.16
CA VAL A 47 -11.21 -10.62 -24.23
C VAL A 47 -10.99 -10.02 -25.63
N LEU A 48 -11.32 -8.74 -25.81
CA LEU A 48 -11.14 -8.03 -27.08
C LEU A 48 -9.68 -7.59 -27.28
N GLY A 49 -8.84 -8.49 -27.81
CA GLY A 49 -7.41 -8.22 -28.06
C GLY A 49 -7.11 -6.99 -28.94
N LYS A 50 -8.07 -6.51 -29.74
CA LYS A 50 -7.95 -5.24 -30.48
C LYS A 50 -7.83 -4.03 -29.54
N ILE A 51 -8.54 -4.03 -28.41
CA ILE A 51 -8.47 -2.96 -27.42
C ILE A 51 -7.10 -2.99 -26.71
N SER A 52 -6.59 -4.19 -26.39
CA SER A 52 -5.23 -4.35 -25.88
C SER A 52 -4.17 -3.77 -26.83
N GLY A 53 -4.34 -3.93 -28.15
CA GLY A 53 -3.48 -3.30 -29.15
C GLY A 53 -3.50 -1.76 -29.12
N VAL A 54 -4.65 -1.15 -28.82
CA VAL A 54 -4.76 0.31 -28.63
C VAL A 54 -4.01 0.75 -27.38
N PHE A 55 -4.12 -0.01 -26.27
CA PHE A 55 -3.35 0.28 -25.05
C PHE A 55 -1.84 0.18 -25.27
N LEU A 56 -1.37 -0.78 -26.08
CA LEU A 56 0.04 -0.89 -26.46
C LEU A 56 0.52 0.25 -27.37
N ALA A 57 -0.39 0.90 -28.11
CA ALA A 57 -0.08 2.04 -28.96
C ALA A 57 -0.01 3.38 -28.19
N ILE A 58 -0.32 3.39 -26.89
CA ILE A 58 -0.23 4.59 -26.06
C ILE A 58 1.25 5.02 -25.95
N PRO A 59 1.57 6.29 -26.20
CA PRO A 59 2.95 6.75 -26.18
C PRO A 59 3.51 6.78 -24.75
N ASN A 60 4.81 6.47 -24.61
CA ASN A 60 5.50 6.40 -23.31
C ASN A 60 5.33 7.65 -22.43
N PRO A 61 5.31 8.90 -22.94
CA PRO A 61 5.07 10.09 -22.11
C PRO A 61 3.71 10.08 -21.38
N VAL A 62 2.67 9.51 -22.00
CA VAL A 62 1.33 9.42 -21.38
C VAL A 62 1.33 8.34 -20.30
N LEU A 63 1.93 7.19 -20.56
CA LEU A 63 2.09 6.12 -19.57
C LEU A 63 2.92 6.59 -18.37
N GLY A 64 3.97 7.37 -18.62
CA GLY A 64 4.77 8.02 -17.57
C GLY A 64 3.91 8.96 -16.71
N GLY A 65 3.12 9.84 -17.33
CA GLY A 65 2.25 10.77 -16.61
C GLY A 65 1.22 10.04 -15.71
N VAL A 66 0.58 8.99 -16.23
CA VAL A 66 -0.39 8.20 -15.47
C VAL A 66 0.29 7.46 -14.31
N THR A 67 1.44 6.82 -14.54
CA THR A 67 2.15 6.11 -13.47
C THR A 67 2.68 7.06 -12.38
N THR A 68 3.24 8.22 -12.75
CA THR A 68 3.64 9.25 -11.78
C THR A 68 2.45 9.73 -10.95
N PHE A 69 1.29 9.97 -11.57
CA PHE A 69 0.08 10.35 -10.83
C PHE A 69 -0.38 9.25 -9.86
N LEU A 70 -0.32 7.97 -10.28
CA LEU A 70 -0.66 6.84 -9.42
C LEU A 70 0.29 6.75 -8.22
N PHE A 71 1.61 6.86 -8.43
CA PHE A 71 2.59 6.85 -7.33
C PHE A 71 2.40 8.05 -6.39
N ALA A 72 2.14 9.25 -6.92
CA ALA A 72 1.84 10.44 -6.11
C ALA A 72 0.56 10.25 -5.28
N SER A 73 -0.50 9.67 -5.86
CA SER A 73 -1.74 9.38 -5.14
C SER A 73 -1.52 8.37 -4.01
N VAL A 74 -0.68 7.35 -4.22
CA VAL A 74 -0.31 6.38 -3.17
C VAL A 74 0.47 7.07 -2.05
N ALA A 75 1.43 7.94 -2.39
CA ALA A 75 2.19 8.71 -1.40
C ALA A 75 1.29 9.64 -0.57
N VAL A 76 0.36 10.36 -1.22
CA VAL A 76 -0.63 11.22 -0.55
C VAL A 76 -1.56 10.41 0.36
N SER A 77 -2.02 9.24 -0.09
CA SER A 77 -2.81 8.34 0.74
C SER A 77 -2.04 7.88 1.98
N GLY A 78 -0.76 7.54 1.84
CA GLY A 78 0.11 7.19 2.97
C GLY A 78 0.28 8.36 3.95
N ALA A 79 0.50 9.58 3.43
CA ALA A 79 0.60 10.79 4.26
C ALA A 79 -0.72 11.10 5.01
N ARG A 80 -1.87 10.86 4.37
CA ARG A 80 -3.19 11.01 5.02
C ARG A 80 -3.38 10.02 6.16
N VAL A 81 -2.96 8.76 5.97
CA VAL A 81 -2.99 7.75 7.03
C VAL A 81 -2.12 8.16 8.22
N LEU A 82 -0.91 8.68 7.97
CA LEU A 82 -0.04 9.21 9.02
C LEU A 82 -0.65 10.41 9.76
N ALA A 83 -1.41 11.26 9.06
CA ALA A 83 -2.06 12.43 9.64
C ALA A 83 -3.19 12.09 10.63
N TYR A 84 -3.70 10.85 10.63
CA TYR A 84 -4.63 10.40 11.67
C TYR A 84 -3.93 10.19 13.02
N ASN A 85 -2.62 9.97 13.03
CA ASN A 85 -1.86 9.80 14.26
C ASN A 85 -1.52 11.17 14.88
N ARG A 86 -1.53 11.26 16.21
CA ARG A 86 -1.01 12.42 16.92
C ARG A 86 0.51 12.44 16.74
N PHE A 87 1.05 13.52 16.18
CA PHE A 87 2.50 13.67 16.07
C PHE A 87 3.11 14.04 17.45
N THR A 88 3.24 13.07 18.36
CA THR A 88 4.00 13.23 19.62
C THR A 88 5.50 13.33 19.34
N ARG A 89 6.33 13.64 20.35
CA ARG A 89 7.80 13.65 20.17
C ARG A 89 8.31 12.25 19.81
N ARG A 90 7.77 11.23 20.47
CA ARG A 90 8.04 9.81 20.19
C ARG A 90 7.67 9.42 18.77
N ASP A 91 6.44 9.69 18.32
CA ASP A 91 5.98 9.23 17.00
C ASP A 91 6.71 9.91 15.85
N ARG A 92 7.01 11.21 16.00
CA ARG A 92 7.86 11.93 15.03
C ARG A 92 9.26 11.33 14.95
N PHE A 93 9.82 10.92 16.08
CA PHE A 93 11.15 10.29 16.11
C PHE A 93 11.13 8.91 15.43
N VAL A 94 10.16 8.06 15.77
CA VAL A 94 9.99 6.73 15.14
C VAL A 94 9.80 6.88 13.63
N LEU A 95 8.90 7.78 13.21
CA LEU A 95 8.62 8.05 11.80
C LEU A 95 9.86 8.58 11.06
N ALA A 96 10.56 9.56 11.64
CA ALA A 96 11.76 10.14 11.04
C ALA A 96 12.88 9.10 10.90
N ALA A 97 13.09 8.27 11.92
CA ALA A 97 14.07 7.19 11.86
C ALA A 97 13.71 6.16 10.79
N ALA A 98 12.47 5.64 10.80
CA ALA A 98 11.99 4.68 9.82
C ALA A 98 12.12 5.18 8.38
N LEU A 99 11.70 6.42 8.12
CA LEU A 99 11.84 7.05 6.80
C LEU A 99 13.30 7.30 6.43
N SER A 100 14.15 7.70 7.38
CA SER A 100 15.57 7.94 7.10
C SER A 100 16.28 6.68 6.64
N PHE A 101 15.98 5.52 7.24
CA PHE A 101 16.57 4.25 6.81
C PHE A 101 15.96 3.73 5.50
N GLY A 102 14.64 3.86 5.30
CA GLY A 102 14.00 3.50 4.03
C GLY A 102 14.52 4.35 2.87
N LEU A 103 14.63 5.67 3.04
CA LEU A 103 15.24 6.54 2.04
C LEU A 103 16.74 6.27 1.89
N GLY A 104 17.44 5.98 2.98
CA GLY A 104 18.86 5.61 2.95
C GLY A 104 19.15 4.42 2.04
N ASP A 105 18.30 3.39 2.08
CA ASP A 105 18.40 2.22 1.20
C ASP A 105 18.15 2.58 -0.28
N ILE A 106 17.25 3.53 -0.57
CA ILE A 106 17.05 4.04 -1.94
C ILE A 106 18.29 4.76 -2.46
N LEU A 107 19.00 5.50 -1.59
CA LEU A 107 20.21 6.25 -1.98
C LEU A 107 21.44 5.33 -2.12
N VAL A 108 21.54 4.29 -1.29
CA VAL A 108 22.66 3.34 -1.28
C VAL A 108 22.09 1.92 -1.23
N SER A 109 21.69 1.41 -2.40
CA SER A 109 20.96 0.14 -2.58
C SER A 109 21.75 -1.13 -2.26
N ASP A 110 22.92 -1.04 -1.62
CA ASP A 110 23.80 -2.16 -1.32
C ASP A 110 24.46 -2.08 0.07
N PHE A 111 24.10 -1.08 0.90
CA PHE A 111 24.75 -0.92 2.21
C PHE A 111 24.59 -2.17 3.09
N LEU A 112 23.41 -2.80 3.06
CA LEU A 112 23.12 -4.02 3.82
C LEU A 112 23.67 -5.29 3.16
N THR A 113 23.94 -5.27 1.85
CA THR A 113 24.63 -6.36 1.14
C THR A 113 26.07 -6.53 1.66
N TYR A 114 26.73 -5.44 2.07
CA TYR A 114 28.06 -5.50 2.70
C TYR A 114 28.07 -6.23 4.05
N LEU A 115 26.93 -6.31 4.76
CA LEU A 115 26.82 -7.04 6.02
C LEU A 115 26.96 -8.55 5.81
N PHE A 116 26.54 -9.07 4.65
CA PHE A 116 26.64 -10.49 4.28
C PHE A 116 27.75 -10.79 3.26
N ALA A 117 28.42 -9.77 2.70
CA ALA A 117 29.51 -9.93 1.74
C ALA A 117 30.71 -10.74 2.29
N GLY A 118 30.89 -10.77 3.62
CA GLY A 118 31.91 -11.57 4.31
C GLY A 118 31.56 -13.06 4.48
N VAL A 119 30.30 -13.47 4.27
CA VAL A 119 29.81 -14.84 4.49
C VAL A 119 29.68 -15.57 3.15
N ARG A 120 30.77 -15.63 2.37
CA ARG A 120 30.81 -16.47 1.16
C ARG A 120 30.99 -17.93 1.56
N THR A 121 29.87 -18.61 1.81
CA THR A 121 29.85 -20.03 2.17
C THR A 121 29.70 -20.89 0.90
N THR A 122 30.45 -21.98 0.76
CA THR A 122 30.40 -22.93 -0.36
C THR A 122 29.05 -23.68 -0.50
N ASN A 123 28.13 -23.53 0.45
CA ASN A 123 26.85 -24.25 0.50
C ASN A 123 25.71 -23.46 -0.17
N LYS A 124 25.20 -23.98 -1.29
CA LYS A 124 24.11 -23.38 -2.09
C LYS A 124 22.81 -23.16 -1.31
N GLY A 125 22.51 -24.00 -0.31
CA GLY A 125 21.30 -23.86 0.50
C GLY A 125 21.36 -22.69 1.48
N LEU A 126 22.51 -22.50 2.14
CA LEU A 126 22.72 -21.35 3.02
C LEU A 126 22.83 -20.06 2.21
N GLN A 127 23.43 -20.13 1.01
CA GLN A 127 23.51 -18.99 0.10
C GLN A 127 22.12 -18.51 -0.32
N GLY A 128 21.22 -19.40 -0.76
CA GLY A 128 19.85 -19.01 -1.12
C GLY A 128 19.04 -18.43 0.05
N PHE A 129 19.30 -18.87 1.28
CA PHE A 129 18.70 -18.28 2.48
C PHE A 129 19.23 -16.87 2.77
N LEU A 130 20.55 -16.68 2.68
CA LEU A 130 21.17 -15.36 2.84
C LEU A 130 20.75 -14.38 1.72
N ASP A 131 20.59 -14.87 0.50
CA ASP A 131 20.08 -14.09 -0.63
C ASP A 131 18.63 -13.66 -0.37
N SER A 132 17.81 -14.55 0.20
CA SER A 132 16.41 -14.23 0.56
C SER A 132 16.34 -13.13 1.64
N ILE A 133 17.19 -13.22 2.67
CA ILE A 133 17.32 -12.18 3.69
C ILE A 133 17.79 -10.87 3.06
N THR A 134 18.75 -10.94 2.14
CA THR A 134 19.27 -9.75 1.45
C THR A 134 18.20 -9.09 0.59
N ILE A 135 17.35 -9.84 -0.11
CA ILE A 135 16.23 -9.28 -0.87
C ILE A 135 15.25 -8.53 0.03
N VAL A 136 14.90 -9.12 1.18
CA VAL A 136 14.02 -8.48 2.17
C VAL A 136 14.65 -7.20 2.73
N LEU A 137 15.95 -7.26 3.04
CA LEU A 137 16.72 -6.15 3.56
C LEU A 137 17.15 -5.12 2.50
N SER A 138 16.99 -5.38 1.22
CA SER A 138 17.23 -4.44 0.11
C SER A 138 15.93 -3.80 -0.38
N THR A 139 14.81 -4.15 0.26
CA THR A 139 13.50 -3.59 -0.07
C THR A 139 13.21 -2.39 0.85
N PRO A 140 13.18 -1.15 0.35
CA PRO A 140 13.19 0.05 1.19
C PRO A 140 12.04 0.14 2.19
N PHE A 141 10.83 -0.24 1.75
CA PHE A 141 9.64 -0.18 2.60
C PHE A 141 9.65 -1.24 3.71
N LEU A 142 10.33 -2.38 3.51
CA LEU A 142 10.44 -3.43 4.52
C LEU A 142 11.39 -3.03 5.64
N ILE A 143 12.54 -2.42 5.30
CA ILE A 143 13.50 -1.91 6.30
C ILE A 143 12.86 -0.80 7.12
N ALA A 144 12.20 0.16 6.45
CA ALA A 144 11.48 1.24 7.13
C ALA A 144 10.45 0.69 8.11
N GLY A 145 9.66 -0.30 7.69
CA GLY A 145 8.68 -0.98 8.55
C GLY A 145 9.32 -1.72 9.72
N LEU A 146 10.40 -2.48 9.47
CA LEU A 146 11.11 -3.23 10.51
C LEU A 146 11.66 -2.29 11.59
N ILE A 147 12.25 -1.17 11.18
CA ILE A 147 12.80 -0.16 12.08
C ILE A 147 11.68 0.57 12.82
N ALA A 148 10.58 0.91 12.16
CA ALA A 148 9.41 1.48 12.81
C ALA A 148 8.88 0.56 13.91
N VAL A 149 8.72 -0.74 13.62
CA VAL A 149 8.27 -1.75 14.60
C VAL A 149 9.27 -1.88 15.74
N PHE A 150 10.56 -1.98 15.43
CA PHE A 150 11.62 -2.13 16.43
C PHE A 150 11.69 -0.92 17.38
N LEU A 151 11.66 0.30 16.83
CA LEU A 151 11.67 1.54 17.63
C LEU A 151 10.36 1.72 18.40
N ASN A 152 9.21 1.37 17.80
CA ASN A 152 7.94 1.44 18.51
C ASN A 152 7.88 0.47 19.70
N LEU A 153 8.57 -0.67 19.63
CA LEU A 153 8.62 -1.65 20.71
C LEU A 153 9.60 -1.25 21.83
N ILE A 154 10.72 -0.59 21.50
CA ILE A 154 11.74 -0.21 22.48
C ILE A 154 11.42 1.10 23.21
N LEU A 155 10.74 2.04 22.54
CA LEU A 155 10.40 3.33 23.12
C LEU A 155 9.15 3.18 23.98
N PRO A 156 9.20 3.48 25.29
CA PRO A 156 8.02 3.44 26.14
C PRO A 156 6.98 4.46 25.65
N GLN A 157 5.69 4.11 25.76
CA GLN A 157 4.60 5.03 25.42
C GLN A 157 4.67 6.25 26.36
N GLU A 158 4.63 7.46 25.80
CA GLU A 158 4.41 8.67 26.59
C GLU A 158 2.95 8.63 27.05
N GLU A 159 2.69 8.50 28.36
CA GLU A 159 1.35 8.67 28.93
C GLU A 159 0.93 10.14 28.77
N ASP A 160 0.03 10.42 27.84
CA ASP A 160 -0.66 11.70 27.80
C ASP A 160 -1.68 11.74 28.96
N PRO A 161 -1.70 12.77 29.82
CA PRO A 161 -2.61 12.85 30.98
C PRO A 161 -4.11 12.82 30.63
N ASN A 162 -4.48 12.90 29.35
CA ASN A 162 -5.83 12.75 28.84
C ASN A 162 -6.04 11.33 28.32
N GLY A 163 -6.19 10.35 29.22
CA GLY A 163 -6.21 8.91 28.90
C GLY A 163 -7.42 8.36 28.15
N ASP A 164 -7.84 8.95 27.02
CA ASP A 164 -8.95 8.50 26.17
C ASP A 164 -8.58 8.46 24.66
N ASP A 165 -7.29 8.33 24.28
CA ASP A 165 -6.81 8.81 22.97
C ASP A 165 -6.53 7.76 21.86
N ASP A 166 -6.34 6.47 22.16
CA ASP A 166 -6.28 5.43 21.10
C ASP A 166 -7.60 5.36 20.30
N ASP A 167 -8.70 5.74 20.96
CA ASP A 167 -10.02 5.89 20.38
C ASP A 167 -10.08 6.92 19.24
N VAL A 168 -9.22 7.93 19.17
CA VAL A 168 -9.34 9.00 18.16
C VAL A 168 -8.85 8.54 16.79
N VAL A 169 -7.77 7.75 16.76
CA VAL A 169 -7.23 7.15 15.53
C VAL A 169 -8.19 6.08 15.02
N GLU A 170 -8.66 5.22 15.92
CA GLU A 170 -9.64 4.18 15.59
C GLU A 170 -10.94 4.82 15.11
N ARG A 171 -11.48 5.84 15.79
CA ARG A 171 -12.67 6.61 15.32
C ARG A 171 -12.43 7.39 14.02
N GLY A 172 -11.19 7.73 13.67
CA GLY A 172 -10.86 8.41 12.41
C GLY A 172 -10.95 7.46 11.22
N VAL A 173 -10.33 6.29 11.34
CA VAL A 173 -10.36 5.22 10.35
C VAL A 173 -11.76 4.58 10.28
N GLU A 174 -12.37 4.31 11.44
CA GLU A 174 -13.74 3.77 11.56
C GLU A 174 -14.75 4.73 10.93
N ARG A 175 -14.65 6.05 11.12
CA ARG A 175 -15.56 7.00 10.45
C ARG A 175 -15.43 6.97 8.92
N GLU A 176 -14.22 6.87 8.39
CA GLU A 176 -14.03 6.77 6.93
C GLU A 176 -14.58 5.44 6.38
N ILE A 177 -14.40 4.33 7.11
CA ILE A 177 -14.96 3.02 6.73
C ILE A 177 -16.49 3.01 6.86
N VAL A 178 -17.03 3.54 7.96
CA VAL A 178 -18.46 3.61 8.24
C VAL A 178 -19.17 4.57 7.28
N ASP A 179 -18.56 5.70 6.89
CA ASP A 179 -19.14 6.59 5.89
C ASP A 179 -19.25 5.89 4.53
N VAL A 180 -18.22 5.14 4.12
CA VAL A 180 -18.25 4.34 2.89
C VAL A 180 -19.31 3.24 3.00
N GLU A 181 -19.35 2.49 4.10
CA GLU A 181 -20.30 1.38 4.29
C GLU A 181 -21.75 1.87 4.47
N THR A 182 -21.96 3.05 5.05
CA THR A 182 -23.28 3.69 5.18
C THR A 182 -23.80 4.16 3.82
N ILE A 183 -22.92 4.69 2.97
CA ILE A 183 -23.24 5.02 1.59
C ILE A 183 -23.62 3.75 0.80
N GLU A 184 -22.94 2.63 1.02
CA GLU A 184 -23.28 1.35 0.38
C GLU A 184 -24.60 0.74 0.91
N ARG A 185 -24.78 0.66 2.24
CA ARG A 185 -25.98 0.07 2.87
C ARG A 185 -27.24 0.92 2.73
N GLY A 186 -27.11 2.24 2.68
CA GLY A 186 -28.24 3.16 2.48
C GLY A 186 -28.93 3.00 1.13
N HIS A 187 -28.23 2.45 0.14
CA HIS A 187 -28.76 2.18 -1.20
C HIS A 187 -29.23 0.72 -1.38
N ASP A 188 -28.61 -0.25 -0.72
CA ASP A 188 -29.06 -1.65 -0.78
C ASP A 188 -30.45 -1.84 -0.13
N LYS A 189 -30.84 -0.97 0.82
CA LYS A 189 -32.19 -0.93 1.41
C LYS A 189 -33.27 -0.28 0.52
N LYS A 190 -32.88 0.32 -0.62
CA LYS A 190 -33.81 0.97 -1.57
C LYS A 190 -34.06 0.14 -2.84
N LEU A 191 -33.55 -1.10 -2.89
CA LEU A 191 -33.78 -2.08 -3.95
C LEU A 191 -34.64 -3.24 -3.45
#